data_AF-A0A8F2YHA9-F1
#
_entry.id   AF-A0A8F2YHA9-F1
#
_cell.length_a   1.000
_cell.length_b   1.000
_cell.length_c   1.000
_cell.angle_alpha   90.00
_cell.angle_beta   90.00
_cell.angle_gamma   90.00
#
_symmetry.space_group_name_H-M   'P 1'
#
loop_
_entity.id
_entity.type
_entity.pdbx_description
1 polymer ?
#
loop_
_entity_poly.entity_id
_entity_poly.type
_entity_poly.pdbx_seq_one_letter_code
_entity_poly.pdbx_strand_id
1 'polypeptide(L)'
;TCMYGGVTEHNGNQLDKYRSITVRAFEDGKNLLSFDAQTNKKKVTAQELDYLTRHYLAKNKKLYEFNNSPYETGYIKFIENENSFWYD
;
A
#
# COMPACT_ATOMS: atom_id res chain seq x y z
N THR A 1 3.15 -21.88 8.49
CA THR A 1 3.23 -20.51 7.94
C THR A 1 3.48 -19.55 9.09
N CYS A 2 4.28 -18.51 8.88
CA CYS A 2 4.59 -17.49 9.88
C CYS A 2 4.41 -16.11 9.25
N MET A 3 4.05 -15.12 10.06
CA MET A 3 3.94 -13.71 9.65
C MET A 3 4.29 -12.80 10.83
N TYR A 4 4.64 -11.55 10.53
CA TYR A 4 4.84 -10.50 11.53
C TYR A 4 3.70 -9.50 11.43
N GLY A 5 3.29 -8.93 12.56
CA GLY A 5 2.28 -7.86 12.59
C GLY A 5 0.94 -8.26 12.00
N GLY A 6 0.31 -7.32 11.28
CA GLY A 6 -0.96 -7.53 10.56
C GLY A 6 -2.22 -7.73 11.42
N VAL A 7 -2.11 -7.68 12.74
CA VAL A 7 -3.25 -7.87 13.66
C VAL A 7 -3.85 -6.53 14.06
N THR A 8 -5.18 -6.44 13.98
CA THR A 8 -5.98 -5.32 14.48
C THR A 8 -7.15 -5.86 15.28
N GLU A 9 -7.56 -5.17 16.34
CA GLU A 9 -8.81 -5.50 17.04
C GLU A 9 -10.00 -5.49 16.08
N HIS A 10 -10.89 -6.46 16.23
CA HIS A 10 -12.09 -6.58 15.40
C HIS A 10 -13.19 -5.62 15.87
N ASN A 11 -13.51 -5.69 17.17
CA ASN A 11 -14.60 -4.93 17.77
C ASN A 11 -14.32 -3.42 17.74
N GLY A 12 -15.32 -2.63 17.33
CA GLY A 12 -15.20 -1.18 17.23
C GLY A 12 -14.38 -0.67 16.02
N ASN A 13 -13.63 -1.53 15.34
CA ASN A 13 -12.73 -1.16 14.24
C ASN A 13 -13.33 -1.37 12.83
N GLN A 14 -14.54 -1.92 12.72
CA GLN A 14 -15.22 -2.13 11.43
C GLN A 14 -15.91 -0.85 10.94
N LEU A 15 -15.89 -0.63 9.63
CA LEU A 15 -16.70 0.34 8.89
C LEU A 15 -17.84 -0.38 8.17
N ASP A 16 -19.01 0.25 8.10
CA ASP A 16 -20.17 -0.31 7.37
C ASP A 16 -19.94 -0.36 5.85
N LYS A 17 -19.06 0.50 5.33
CA LYS A 17 -18.65 0.56 3.94
C LYS A 17 -17.14 0.66 3.83
N TYR A 18 -16.59 0.10 2.75
CA TYR A 18 -15.18 0.24 2.42
C TYR A 18 -14.82 1.72 2.22
N ARG A 19 -13.64 2.09 2.71
CA ARG A 19 -12.99 3.38 2.48
C ARG A 19 -11.89 3.18 1.44
N SER A 20 -11.90 4.02 0.41
CA SER A 20 -10.81 4.13 -0.56
C SER A 20 -9.69 5.00 -0.01
N ILE A 21 -8.45 4.56 -0.22
CA ILE A 21 -7.21 5.29 0.05
C ILE A 21 -6.47 5.39 -1.27
N THR A 22 -6.34 6.62 -1.78
CA THR A 22 -5.70 6.85 -3.08
C THR A 22 -4.18 6.74 -2.97
N VAL A 23 -3.62 5.87 -3.80
CA VAL A 23 -2.19 5.71 -4.04
C VAL A 23 -1.81 6.53 -5.25
N ARG A 24 -0.72 7.30 -5.16
CA ARG A 24 -0.11 8.03 -6.27
C ARG A 24 1.26 7.44 -6.56
N ALA A 25 1.43 6.85 -7.73
CA ALA A 25 2.68 6.23 -8.16
C ALA A 25 3.47 7.22 -9.03
N PHE A 26 4.71 7.48 -8.64
CA PHE A 26 5.62 8.38 -9.34
C PHE A 26 6.74 7.58 -9.99
N GLU A 27 7.01 7.85 -11.26
CA GLU A 27 8.16 7.35 -12.01
C GLU A 27 8.97 8.56 -12.47
N ASP A 28 10.26 8.61 -12.14
CA ASP A 28 11.17 9.72 -12.46
C ASP A 28 10.58 11.11 -12.11
N GLY A 29 9.93 11.20 -10.94
CA GLY A 29 9.30 12.42 -10.42
C GLY A 29 7.95 12.78 -11.05
N LYS A 30 7.45 12.01 -12.02
CA LYS A 30 6.16 12.25 -12.68
C LYS A 30 5.10 11.31 -12.12
N ASN A 31 3.94 11.87 -11.75
CA ASN A 31 2.78 11.06 -11.33
C ASN A 31 2.24 10.29 -12.55
N LEU A 32 2.62 9.02 -12.67
CA LEU A 32 2.24 8.18 -13.81
C LEU A 32 0.81 7.66 -13.66
N LEU A 33 0.47 7.22 -12.46
CA LEU A 33 -0.77 6.50 -12.18
C LEU A 33 -1.29 6.85 -10.79
N SER A 34 -2.61 6.88 -10.65
CA SER A 34 -3.26 6.86 -9.36
C SER A 34 -4.35 5.81 -9.34
N PHE A 35 -4.46 5.09 -8.23
CA PHE A 35 -5.46 4.03 -8.01
C PHE A 35 -5.82 3.98 -6.54
N ASP A 36 -6.93 3.31 -6.21
CA ASP A 36 -7.40 3.21 -4.83
C ASP A 36 -7.14 1.81 -4.26
N ALA A 37 -6.51 1.77 -3.08
CA ALA A 37 -6.60 0.62 -2.18
C ALA A 37 -7.84 0.77 -1.30
N GLN A 38 -8.50 -0.33 -0.96
CA GLN A 38 -9.73 -0.31 -0.16
C GLN A 38 -9.56 -1.09 1.14
N THR A 39 -10.12 -0.58 2.23
CA THR A 39 -10.21 -1.28 3.51
C THR A 39 -11.54 -0.95 4.19
N ASN A 40 -12.08 -1.89 4.95
CA ASN A 40 -13.26 -1.69 5.80
C ASN A 40 -12.86 -1.47 7.28
N LYS A 41 -11.58 -1.23 7.58
CA LYS A 41 -11.09 -0.97 8.93
C LYS A 41 -10.95 0.53 9.21
N LYS A 42 -11.32 0.97 10.42
CA LYS A 42 -11.11 2.36 10.87
C LYS A 42 -9.62 2.65 11.13
N LYS A 43 -8.95 1.71 11.80
CA LYS A 43 -7.50 1.66 12.02
C LYS A 43 -6.96 0.44 11.30
N VAL A 44 -6.17 0.68 10.27
CA VAL A 44 -5.59 -0.33 9.39
C VAL A 44 -4.07 -0.34 9.55
N THR A 45 -3.44 -1.50 9.40
CA THR A 45 -1.97 -1.59 9.47
C THR A 45 -1.35 -1.09 8.18
N ALA A 46 -0.17 -0.48 8.28
CA ALA A 46 0.64 -0.12 7.10
C ALA A 46 0.92 -1.35 6.22
N GLN A 47 1.13 -2.52 6.83
CA GLN A 47 1.35 -3.79 6.15
C GLN A 47 0.20 -4.21 5.23
N GLU A 48 -1.06 -4.02 5.66
CA GLU A 48 -2.23 -4.31 4.81
C GLU A 48 -2.24 -3.39 3.57
N LEU A 49 -2.02 -2.10 3.77
CA LEU A 49 -2.01 -1.11 2.69
C LEU A 49 -0.82 -1.29 1.74
N ASP A 50 0.37 -1.60 2.29
CA ASP A 50 1.57 -1.89 1.53
C ASP A 50 1.36 -3.13 0.64
N TYR A 51 0.85 -4.22 1.22
CA TYR A 51 0.53 -5.43 0.46
C TYR A 51 -0.46 -5.17 -0.68
N LEU A 52 -1.57 -4.48 -0.40
CA LEU A 52 -2.58 -4.16 -1.44
C LEU A 52 -1.97 -3.29 -2.56
N THR A 53 -1.13 -2.33 -2.19
CA THR A 53 -0.45 -1.43 -3.13
C THR A 53 0.54 -2.18 -4.01
N ARG A 54 1.49 -2.92 -3.42
CA ARG A 54 2.49 -3.69 -4.16
C ARG A 54 1.86 -4.80 -4.98
N HIS A 55 0.78 -5.43 -4.51
CA HIS A 55 0.04 -6.42 -5.29
C HIS A 55 -0.56 -5.84 -6.57
N TYR A 56 -1.17 -4.65 -6.49
CA TYR A 56 -1.66 -3.95 -7.67
C TYR A 56 -0.53 -3.62 -8.64
N LEU A 57 0.58 -3.07 -8.14
CA LEU A 57 1.73 -2.68 -8.96
C LEU A 57 2.44 -3.88 -9.58
N ALA A 58 2.57 -5.00 -8.87
CA ALA A 58 3.12 -6.24 -9.42
C ALA A 58 2.27 -6.73 -10.61
N LYS A 59 0.94 -6.68 -10.50
CA LYS A 59 0.03 -7.13 -11.57
C LYS A 59 -0.02 -6.19 -12.78
N ASN A 60 -0.01 -4.88 -12.56
CA ASN A 60 -0.30 -3.91 -13.61
C ASN A 60 0.94 -3.17 -14.14
N LYS A 61 2.02 -3.16 -13.36
CA LYS A 61 3.26 -2.42 -13.66
C LYS A 61 4.51 -3.30 -13.58
N LYS A 62 4.34 -4.60 -13.32
CA LYS A 62 5.46 -5.55 -13.22
C LYS A 62 6.50 -5.10 -12.19
N LEU A 63 6.05 -4.52 -11.07
CA LEU A 63 6.93 -4.05 -9.99
C LEU A 63 7.98 -5.11 -9.61
N TYR A 64 7.57 -6.38 -9.60
CA TYR A 64 8.45 -7.52 -9.46
C TYR A 64 8.17 -8.51 -10.59
N GLU A 65 9.18 -8.85 -11.38
CA GLU A 65 9.18 -10.01 -12.27
C GLU A 65 10.07 -11.11 -11.68
N PHE A 66 10.03 -12.31 -12.27
CA PHE A 66 10.73 -13.46 -11.70
C PHE A 66 12.25 -13.26 -11.54
N ASN A 67 12.89 -12.54 -12.45
CA ASN A 67 14.35 -12.38 -12.49
C ASN A 67 14.84 -10.95 -12.25
N ASN A 68 13.94 -9.96 -12.27
CA ASN A 68 14.31 -8.55 -12.23
C ASN A 68 13.10 -7.67 -11.86
N SER A 69 13.37 -6.38 -11.75
CA SER A 69 12.36 -5.32 -11.79
C SER A 69 12.71 -4.37 -12.93
N PRO A 70 11.72 -3.78 -13.63
CA PRO A 70 11.97 -2.67 -14.54
C PRO A 70 12.38 -1.38 -13.80
N TYR A 71 12.27 -1.36 -12.46
CA TYR A 71 12.63 -0.24 -11.62
C TYR A 71 13.92 -0.53 -10.85
N GLU A 72 14.88 0.39 -10.92
CA GLU A 72 16.14 0.30 -10.15
C GLU A 72 15.90 0.57 -8.65
N THR A 73 15.01 1.52 -8.35
CA THR A 73 14.68 1.95 -6.99
C THR A 73 13.17 2.09 -6.82
N GLY A 74 12.68 1.86 -5.61
CA GLY A 74 11.30 2.12 -5.23
C GLY A 74 11.22 2.40 -3.73
N TYR A 75 10.20 3.14 -3.31
CA TYR A 75 9.81 3.20 -1.92
C TYR A 75 8.32 3.51 -1.84
N ILE A 76 7.67 3.06 -0.77
CA ILE A 76 6.29 3.41 -0.43
C ILE A 76 6.30 4.33 0.78
N LYS A 77 5.62 5.49 0.66
CA LYS A 77 5.52 6.48 1.73
C LYS A 77 4.09 6.62 2.21
N PHE A 78 3.92 6.55 3.53
CA PHE A 78 2.65 6.77 4.20
C PHE A 78 2.67 8.15 4.87
N ILE A 79 1.56 8.88 4.76
CA ILE A 79 1.40 10.22 5.33
C ILE A 79 0.10 10.23 6.13
N GLU A 80 0.20 10.53 7.42
CA GLU A 80 -0.94 10.69 8.33
C GLU A 80 -0.77 12.02 9.07
N ASN A 81 -1.54 13.03 8.67
CA ASN A 81 -1.41 14.40 9.16
C ASN A 81 0.03 14.93 8.99
N GLU A 82 0.70 15.30 10.08
CA GLU A 82 2.09 15.80 10.08
C GLU A 82 3.13 14.67 10.12
N ASN A 83 2.70 13.42 10.34
CA ASN A 83 3.60 12.27 10.45
C ASN A 83 3.76 11.58 9.08
N SER A 84 4.97 11.11 8.81
CA SER A 84 5.22 10.24 7.66
C SER A 84 6.32 9.24 7.94
N PHE A 85 6.23 8.08 7.29
CA PHE A 85 7.27 7.07 7.27
C PHE A 85 7.27 6.37 5.90
N TRP A 86 8.33 5.64 5.60
CA TRP A 86 8.46 4.93 4.32
C TRP A 86 9.10 3.57 4.50
N TYR A 87 8.83 2.67 3.56
CA TYR A 87 9.54 1.42 3.36
C TYR A 87 10.18 1.44 1.99
N ASP A 88 11.36 0.85 1.88
CA ASP A 88 11.98 0.49 0.60
C ASP A 88 11.08 -0.52 -0.16
#